data_AF-A0A853ITV6-F1
#
_entry.id   AF-A0A853ITV6-F1
#
_cell.length_a   1.000
_cell.length_b   1.000
_cell.length_c   1.000
_cell.angle_alpha   90.00
_cell.angle_beta   90.00
_cell.angle_gamma   90.00
#
_symmetry.space_group_name_H-M   'P 1'
#
loop_
_entity.id
_entity.type
_entity.pdbx_description
1 polymer ?
#
loop_
_entity_poly.entity_id
_entity_poly.type
_entity_poly.pdbx_seq_one_letter_code
_entity_poly.pdbx_strand_id
1 'polypeptide(L)' 'MDYAADSNNLKVFVAGRSDTGTWRAEEGGRVCFEFKVFPSACNDIRLVGQDVYARRANGDVVPVTVSR' A
#
# COMPACT_ATOMS: atom_id res chain seq x y z
N MET A 1 -10.07 6.03 12.97
CA MET A 1 -11.04 6.32 11.89
C MET A 1 -10.46 5.66 10.65
N ASP A 2 -11.00 4.51 10.24
CA ASP A 2 -10.35 3.69 9.21
C ASP A 2 -10.76 4.21 7.84
N TYR A 3 -9.86 4.92 7.18
CA TYR A 3 -10.14 5.47 5.85
C TYR A 3 -10.25 4.32 4.83
N ALA A 4 -11.40 4.27 4.16
CA ALA A 4 -11.68 3.50 2.94
C ALA A 4 -11.82 1.96 3.07
N ALA A 5 -12.19 1.46 4.25
CA ALA A 5 -12.55 0.05 4.47
C ALA A 5 -13.70 -0.44 3.54
N ASP A 6 -14.68 0.40 3.24
CA ASP A 6 -15.90 0.01 2.51
C ASP A 6 -15.92 0.38 1.01
N SER A 7 -14.87 1.03 0.48
CA SER A 7 -14.85 1.53 -0.93
C SER A 7 -13.58 1.23 -1.73
N ASN A 8 -12.62 0.49 -1.16
CA ASN A 8 -11.34 0.23 -1.81
C ASN A 8 -11.34 -1.05 -2.65
N ASN A 9 -11.56 -0.91 -3.96
CA ASN A 9 -11.30 -1.97 -4.96
C ASN A 9 -9.86 -1.91 -5.45
N LEU A 10 -8.89 -2.16 -4.57
CA LEU A 10 -7.48 -2.15 -4.95
C LEU A 10 -7.20 -3.30 -5.91
N LYS A 11 -6.53 -3.01 -7.03
CA LYS A 11 -5.97 -4.01 -7.93
C LYS A 11 -4.45 -3.81 -8.00
N VAL A 12 -3.71 -4.89 -7.77
CA VAL A 12 -2.25 -4.88 -7.80
C VAL A 12 -1.71 -5.80 -8.88
N PHE A 13 -0.55 -5.44 -9.43
CA PHE A 13 0.18 -6.23 -10.41
C PHE A 13 1.62 -6.42 -9.92
N VAL A 14 2.01 -7.67 -9.67
CA VAL A 14 3.35 -8.02 -9.15
C VAL A 14 3.90 -9.16 -9.99
N ALA A 15 5.05 -8.95 -10.63
CA ALA A 15 5.77 -9.95 -11.42
C ALA A 15 4.87 -10.73 -12.41
N GLY A 16 4.02 -10.02 -13.17
CA GLY A 16 3.12 -10.61 -14.17
C GLY A 16 1.85 -11.26 -13.61
N ARG A 17 1.64 -11.22 -12.29
CA ARG A 17 0.43 -11.69 -11.63
C ARG A 17 -0.39 -10.51 -11.15
N SER A 18 -1.72 -10.68 -11.08
CA SER A 18 -2.60 -9.67 -10.50
C SER A 18 -3.38 -10.20 -9.31
N ASP A 19 -3.72 -9.30 -8.40
CA ASP A 19 -4.62 -9.59 -7.28
C ASP A 19 -5.53 -8.40 -7.00
N THR A 20 -6.59 -8.65 -6.24
CA THR A 20 -7.57 -7.66 -5.80
C THR A 20 -7.71 -7.69 -4.29
N GLY A 21 -8.07 -6.56 -3.70
CA GLY A 21 -8.12 -6.44 -2.26
C GLY A 21 -8.65 -5.10 -1.79
N THR A 22 -8.50 -4.86 -0.50
CA THR A 22 -8.78 -3.59 0.16
C THR A 22 -7.49 -2.99 0.71
N TRP A 23 -7.54 -1.72 1.04
CA TRP A 23 -6.49 -1.08 1.83
C TRP A 23 -7.10 -0.23 2.92
N ARG A 24 -6.34 -0.01 4.00
CA ARG A 24 -6.68 0.93 5.06
C ARG A 24 -5.46 1.72 5.48
N ALA A 25 -5.65 2.98 5.85
CA ALA A 25 -4.65 3.74 6.60
C ALA A 25 -4.89 3.55 8.10
N GLU A 26 -3.83 3.29 8.84
CA GLU A 26 -3.84 3.19 10.30
C GLU A 26 -3.22 4.44 10.94
N GLU A 27 -3.53 4.64 12.21
CA GLU A 27 -2.87 5.68 13.01
C GLU A 27 -1.35 5.47 13.03
N GLY A 28 -0.59 6.56 12.91
CA GLY A 28 0.88 6.50 12.81
C GLY A 28 1.44 6.35 11.39
N GLY A 29 0.59 6.39 10.35
CA GLY A 29 1.05 6.51 8.95
C GLY A 29 1.36 5.18 8.27
N ARG A 30 0.89 4.06 8.83
CA ARG A 30 0.95 2.76 8.16
C ARG A 30 -0.21 2.59 7.20
N VAL A 31 0.06 1.97 6.06
CA VAL A 31 -0.96 1.55 5.11
C VAL A 31 -0.95 0.03 5.03
N CYS A 32 -2.08 -0.59 5.37
CA CYS A 32 -2.26 -2.03 5.34
C CYS A 32 -3.08 -2.43 4.13
N PHE A 33 -2.61 -3.47 3.45
CA PHE A 33 -3.24 -4.06 2.28
C PHE A 33 -3.73 -5.46 2.62
N GLU A 34 -4.97 -5.75 2.26
CA GLU A 34 -5.57 -7.06 2.41
C GLU A 34 -5.91 -7.63 1.04
N PHE A 35 -5.27 -8.75 0.71
CA PHE A 35 -5.29 -9.35 -0.61
C PHE A 35 -5.93 -10.74 -0.58
N LYS A 36 -6.40 -11.23 -1.73
CA LYS A 36 -7.03 -12.57 -1.81
C LYS A 36 -6.01 -13.68 -2.07
N VAL A 37 -4.95 -13.38 -2.81
CA VAL A 37 -3.94 -14.35 -3.29
C VAL A 37 -2.56 -14.03 -2.71
N PHE A 38 -2.17 -12.76 -2.69
CA PHE A 38 -0.91 -12.33 -2.09
C PHE A 38 -1.04 -12.23 -0.57
N PRO A 39 0.06 -12.40 0.19
CA PRO A 39 0.05 -12.14 1.62
C PRO A 39 -0.36 -10.69 1.91
N SER A 40 -1.33 -10.50 2.81
CA SER A 40 -1.66 -9.20 3.37
C SER A 40 -0.44 -8.60 4.08
N ALA A 41 -0.23 -7.30 3.95
CA ALA A 41 0.95 -6.63 4.46
C ALA A 41 0.67 -5.17 4.87
N CYS A 42 1.34 -4.72 5.91
CA CYS A 42 1.35 -3.31 6.32
C CYS A 42 2.70 -2.68 5.98
N ASN A 43 2.66 -1.49 5.39
CA ASN A 43 3.84 -0.76 4.93
C ASN A 43 3.86 0.63 5.58
N ASP A 44 5.05 1.09 5.98
CA ASP A 44 5.22 2.50 6.34
C ASP A 44 5.32 3.33 5.06
N ILE A 45 4.31 4.18 4.84
CA ILE A 45 4.25 5.06 3.69
C ILE A 45 4.46 6.50 4.17
N ARG A 46 5.32 7.24 3.48
CA ARG A 46 5.55 8.67 3.75
C ARG A 46 5.27 9.49 2.50
N LEU A 47 4.61 10.61 2.73
CA LEU A 47 4.38 11.64 1.72
C LEU A 47 5.37 12.79 1.98
N VAL A 48 6.12 13.17 0.94
CA VAL A 48 7.02 14.33 0.98
C VAL A 48 6.71 15.20 -0.24
N GLY A 49 5.99 16.30 -0.02
CA GLY A 49 5.44 17.09 -1.12
C GLY A 49 4.44 16.26 -1.93
N GLN A 50 4.75 16.00 -3.21
CA GLN A 50 3.94 15.15 -4.09
C GLN A 50 4.48 13.73 -4.25
N ASP A 51 5.62 13.44 -3.63
CA ASP A 51 6.30 12.15 -3.76
C ASP A 51 5.87 11.17 -2.67
N VAL A 52 5.76 9.90 -3.05
CA VAL A 52 5.41 8.79 -2.17
C VAL A 52 6.64 7.93 -1.93
N TYR A 53 6.90 7.56 -0.68
CA TYR A 53 7.98 6.67 -0.30
C TYR A 53 7.45 5.51 0.53
N ALA A 54 8.01 4.32 0.32
CA ALA A 54 7.73 3.13 1.12
C ALA A 54 9.00 2.62 1.80
N ARG A 55 8.90 2.26 3.08
CA ARG A 55 9.95 1.51 3.78
C ARG A 55 9.79 0.02 3.51
N ARG A 56 10.86 -0.63 3.06
CA ARG A 56 10.93 -2.08 2.85
C ARG A 56 11.28 -2.79 4.16
N ALA A 57 11.03 -4.11 4.20
CA ALA A 57 11.37 -4.94 5.35
C ALA A 57 12.87 -4.94 5.70
N ASN A 58 13.75 -4.71 4.72
CA ASN A 58 15.19 -4.58 4.92
C ASN A 58 15.62 -3.19 5.45
N GLY A 59 14.68 -2.26 5.65
CA GLY A 59 14.93 -0.91 6.14
C GLY A 59 15.10 0.16 5.06
N ASP A 60 15.24 -0.24 3.79
CA ASP A 60 15.39 0.72 2.68
C ASP A 60 14.14 1.58 2.50
N VAL A 61 14.33 2.86 2.20
CA VAL A 61 13.25 3.77 1.81
C VAL A 61 13.33 3.98 0.31
N VAL A 62 12.29 3.56 -0.42
CA VAL A 62 12.25 3.64 -1.89
C VAL A 62 11.09 4.50 -2.37
N PRO A 63 11.26 5.26 -3.47
CA PRO A 63 10.15 5.99 -4.07
C PRO A 63 9.13 5.00 -4.66
N VAL A 64 7.85 5.35 -4.54
CA VAL A 64 6.74 4.65 -5.16
C VAL A 64 6.24 5.49 -6.34
N THR A 65 6.28 4.90 -7.52
CA THR A 65 5.73 5.54 -8.71
C THR A 65 4.22 5.39 -8.72
N VAL A 66 3.50 6.50 -8.64
CA VAL A 66 2.05 6.55 -8.84
C VAL A 66 1.80 6.97 -10.27
N SER A 67 1.48 6.02 -11.15
CA SER A 67 1.01 6.33 -12.50
C SER A 67 -0.46 6.73 -12.44
N ARG A 68 -0.80 7.86 -13.08
CA ARG A 68 -2.18 8.27 -13.32
C ARG A 68 -2.87 7.39 -14.35
#